data_AF-A0A949I0F4-F1
#
_entry.id   AF-A0A949I0F4-F1
#
_cell.length_a   1.000
_cell.length_b   1.000
_cell.length_c   1.000
_cell.angle_alpha   90.00
_cell.angle_beta   90.00
_cell.angle_gamma   90.00
#
_symmetry.space_group_name_H-M   'P 1'
#
loop_
_entity.id
_entity.type
_entity.pdbx_description
1 polymer ?
#
loop_
_entity_poly.entity_id
_entity_poly.type
_entity_poly.pdbx_seq_one_letter_code
_entity_poly.pdbx_strand_id
1 'polypeptide(L)' 'ETTAGPAIKAPYWIKLTRNGDTCAGYVSADGRRWRQVGSAVTPMDKTVYAGLAVTAHDNAALNSTLFDRVTVIGQSW' A
#
# COMPACT_ATOMS: atom_id res chain seq x y z
N GLU A 1 16.61 -2.24 5.43
CA GLU A 1 16.73 -1.52 4.14
C GLU A 1 15.54 -0.58 4.02
N THR A 2 15.74 0.70 3.72
CA THR A 2 14.65 1.65 3.43
C THR A 2 14.57 1.84 1.93
N THR A 3 13.54 1.31 1.29
CA THR A 3 13.27 1.59 -0.13
C THR A 3 12.49 2.89 -0.21
N ALA A 4 13.07 3.92 -0.83
CA ALA A 4 12.35 5.17 -1.07
C ALA A 4 11.20 4.93 -2.06
N GLY A 5 9.97 5.30 -1.66
CA GLY A 5 8.82 5.36 -2.56
C GLY A 5 8.86 6.60 -3.45
N PRO A 6 7.97 6.71 -4.47
CA PRO A 6 7.88 7.92 -5.27
C PRO A 6 7.44 9.11 -4.40
N ALA A 7 7.96 10.31 -4.70
CA ALA A 7 7.44 11.54 -4.10
C ALA A 7 6.02 11.80 -4.60
N ILE A 8 5.02 11.57 -3.74
CA ILE A 8 3.59 11.78 -4.00
C ILE A 8 2.99 12.66 -2.91
N LYS A 9 2.08 13.56 -3.28
CA LYS A 9 1.35 14.43 -2.35
C LYS A 9 -0.10 13.95 -2.24
N ALA A 10 -0.61 13.84 -1.02
CA ALA A 10 -2.01 13.51 -0.77
C ALA A 10 -2.96 14.63 -1.29
N PRO A 11 -4.19 14.29 -1.74
CA PRO A 11 -4.74 12.93 -1.83
C PRO A 11 -4.14 12.14 -3.00
N TYR A 12 -3.87 10.86 -2.77
CA TYR A 12 -3.35 9.95 -3.80
C TYR A 12 -3.85 8.53 -3.52
N TRP A 13 -4.04 7.76 -4.58
CA TRP A 13 -4.44 6.37 -4.44
C TRP A 13 -3.23 5.47 -4.30
N ILE A 14 -3.33 4.50 -3.40
CA ILE A 14 -2.38 3.41 -3.23
C ILE A 14 -3.09 2.07 -3.48
N LYS A 15 -2.34 1.10 -3.98
CA LYS A 15 -2.81 -0.27 -4.16
C LYS A 15 -1.68 -1.25 -3.88
N LEU A 16 -2.02 -2.31 -3.16
CA LEU A 16 -1.15 -3.45 -2.94
C LEU A 16 -1.84 -4.67 -3.57
N THR A 17 -1.11 -5.40 -4.39
CA THR A 17 -1.57 -6.69 -4.93
C THR A 17 -0.63 -7.78 -4.46
N ARG A 18 -1.20 -8.94 -4.09
CA ARG A 18 -0.44 -10.15 -3.79
C ARG A 18 -0.79 -11.23 -4.80
N ASN A 19 0.23 -11.85 -5.41
CA ASN A 19 0.09 -13.05 -6.24
C ASN A 19 1.10 -14.10 -5.77
N GLY A 20 0.62 -15.19 -5.17
CA GLY A 20 1.47 -16.13 -4.43
C GLY A 20 2.26 -15.42 -3.34
N ASP A 21 3.58 -15.49 -3.40
CA ASP A 21 4.48 -14.80 -2.47
C ASP A 21 4.92 -13.42 -2.96
N THR A 22 4.50 -12.98 -4.15
CA THR A 22 4.92 -11.68 -4.68
C THR A 22 3.91 -10.60 -4.32
N CYS A 23 4.39 -9.57 -3.62
CA CYS A 23 3.64 -8.35 -3.32
C CYS A 23 4.14 -7.23 -4.24
N ALA A 24 3.21 -6.52 -4.89
CA ALA A 24 3.52 -5.37 -5.75
C ALA A 24 2.71 -4.14 -5.31
N GLY A 25 3.42 -3.01 -5.20
CA GLY A 25 2.86 -1.72 -4.82
C GLY A 25 2.61 -0.84 -6.05
N TYR A 26 1.48 -0.13 -6.04
CA TYR A 26 1.08 0.78 -7.10
C TYR A 26 0.55 2.08 -6.52
N VAL A 27 0.66 3.14 -7.31
CA VAL A 27 0.14 4.47 -6.98
C VAL A 27 -0.63 5.04 -8.16
N SER A 28 -1.64 5.87 -7.89
CA SER A 28 -2.47 6.51 -8.92
C SER A 28 -3.00 7.88 -8.49
N ALA A 29 -3.02 8.84 -9.41
CA ALA A 29 -3.61 10.16 -9.16
C ALA A 29 -5.14 10.15 -9.28
N ASP A 30 -5.70 9.21 -10.05
CA ASP A 30 -7.11 9.19 -10.45
C ASP A 30 -7.86 7.91 -10.02
N GLY A 31 -7.17 6.95 -9.41
CA GLY A 31 -7.70 5.64 -9.02
C GLY A 31 -7.97 4.70 -10.21
N ARG A 32 -7.66 5.12 -11.44
CA ARG A 32 -7.94 4.39 -12.69
C ARG A 32 -6.66 3.93 -13.36
N ARG A 33 -5.68 4.83 -13.53
CA ARG A 33 -4.37 4.54 -14.12
C ARG A 33 -3.35 4.28 -13.03
N TRP A 34 -2.84 3.06 -12.97
CA TRP A 34 -1.95 2.60 -11.91
C TRP A 34 -0.52 2.48 -12.42
N ARG A 35 0.43 3.10 -11.71
CA ARG A 35 1.86 2.94 -11.96
C ARG A 35 2.46 2.09 -10.85
N GLN A 36 3.13 1.00 -11.22
CA GLN A 36 3.88 0.18 -10.26
C GLN A 36 5.05 0.98 -9.70
N VAL A 37 5.29 0.86 -8.40
CA VAL A 37 6.41 1.53 -7.71
C VAL A 37 7.46 0.56 -7.21
N GLY A 38 7.10 -0.72 -7.05
CA GLY A 38 8.02 -1.77 -6.65
C GLY A 38 7.32 -3.11 -6.49
N SER A 39 8.12 -4.15 -6.29
CA SER A 39 7.67 -5.49 -5.95
C SER A 39 8.68 -6.18 -5.05
N ALA A 40 8.20 -7.06 -4.18
CA ALA A 40 9.01 -7.90 -3.32
C ALA A 40 8.43 -9.31 -3.26
N VAL A 41 9.30 -10.31 -3.15
CA VAL A 41 8.90 -11.66 -2.77
C VAL A 41 8.90 -11.72 -1.25
N THR A 42 7.73 -11.97 -0.67
CA THR A 42 7.49 -12.07 0.76
C THR A 42 6.63 -13.31 0.99
N PRO A 43 7.27 -14.46 1.31
CA PRO A 43 6.56 -15.68 1.63
C PRO A 43 5.59 -15.45 2.79
N MET A 44 4.33 -15.83 2.60
CA MET A 44 3.27 -15.66 3.58
C MET A 44 2.29 -16.82 3.49
N ASP A 45 1.62 -17.14 4.60
CA ASP A 45 0.55 -18.13 4.60
C ASP A 45 -0.61 -17.74 3.66
N LYS A 46 -1.48 -18.71 3.36
CA LYS A 46 -2.67 -18.48 2.52
C LYS A 46 -3.61 -17.45 3.17
N THR A 47 -3.78 -17.54 4.48
CA THR A 47 -4.57 -16.58 5.26
C THR A 47 -3.67 -15.48 5.78
N VAL A 48 -3.99 -14.24 5.45
CA VAL A 48 -3.25 -13.05 5.90
C VAL A 48 -4.20 -11.98 6.38
N TYR A 49 -3.71 -11.11 7.25
CA TYR A 49 -4.35 -9.85 7.57
C TYR A 49 -3.82 -8.76 6.65
N ALA A 50 -4.71 -7.92 6.13
CA ALA A 50 -4.36 -6.76 5.34
C ALA A 50 -5.05 -5.53 5.93
N GLY A 51 -4.35 -4.41 5.97
CA GLY A 51 -4.83 -3.18 6.57
C GLY A 51 -3.99 -1.97 6.20
N LEU A 52 -4.38 -0.82 6.72
CA LEU A 52 -3.71 0.45 6.51
C LEU A 52 -2.81 0.74 7.71
N ALA A 53 -1.60 1.21 7.45
CA ALA A 53 -0.63 1.58 8.48
C ALA A 53 -0.34 3.08 8.41
N VAL A 54 -0.30 3.73 9.57
CA VAL A 54 0.12 5.13 9.75
C VAL A 54 1.13 5.17 10.88
N THR A 55 2.19 5.92 10.68
CA THR A 55 3.16 6.23 11.73
C THR A 55 3.41 7.73 11.73
N ALA A 56 3.60 8.32 12.92
CA ALA A 56 4.05 9.70 13.03
C ALA A 56 5.52 9.84 12.59
N HIS A 57 6.31 8.77 12.67
CA HIS A 57 7.77 8.74 12.47
C HIS A 57 8.58 9.65 13.42
N ASP A 58 7.92 10.57 14.10
CA ASP A 58 8.46 11.46 15.12
C ASP A 58 7.67 11.27 16.42
N ASN A 59 8.38 10.91 17.49
CA ASN A 59 7.78 10.67 18.81
C ASN A 59 7.32 11.97 19.49
N ALA A 60 7.75 13.14 18.99
CA ALA A 60 7.36 14.45 19.51
C ALA A 60 6.17 15.07 18.77
N ALA A 61 5.70 14.47 17.67
CA ALA A 61 4.62 15.01 16.84
C ALA A 61 3.49 14.00 16.62
N LEU A 62 2.26 14.49 16.54
CA LEU A 62 1.11 13.67 16.13
C LEU A 62 0.93 13.72 14.62
N ASN A 63 0.63 12.57 14.02
CA ASN A 63 0.18 12.46 12.64
C ASN A 63 -1.33 12.20 12.62
N SER A 64 -2.06 12.96 11.80
CA SER A 64 -3.43 12.65 11.40
C SER A 64 -3.47 12.39 9.90
N THR A 65 -3.97 11.23 9.51
CA THR A 65 -4.14 10.81 8.12
C THR A 65 -5.56 10.35 7.89
N LEU A 66 -6.17 10.79 6.78
CA LEU A 66 -7.47 10.32 6.33
C LEU A 66 -7.29 9.27 5.23
N PHE A 67 -7.96 8.13 5.38
CA PHE A 67 -8.17 7.18 4.29
C PHE A 67 -9.64 7.22 3.88
N ASP A 68 -9.87 7.23 2.57
CA ASP A 68 -11.21 7.17 1.99
C ASP A 68 -11.22 6.13 0.86
N ARG A 69 -12.41 5.60 0.55
CA ARG A 69 -12.68 4.64 -0.53
C ARG A 69 -11.80 3.39 -0.45
N VAL A 70 -11.68 2.83 0.76
CA VAL A 70 -10.89 1.63 1.05
C VAL A 70 -11.64 0.39 0.54
N THR A 71 -10.94 -0.50 -0.14
CA THR A 71 -11.50 -1.77 -0.59
C THR A 71 -10.46 -2.87 -0.44
N VAL A 72 -10.88 -4.01 0.10
CA VAL A 72 -10.08 -5.23 0.20
C VAL A 72 -10.80 -6.31 -0.59
N ILE A 73 -10.13 -6.82 -1.62
CA ILE A 73 -10.67 -7.87 -2.49
C ILE A 73 -9.79 -9.11 -2.35
N GLY A 74 -10.39 -10.18 -1.81
CA GLY A 74 -9.82 -11.52 -1.95
C GLY A 74 -9.96 -11.94 -3.40
N GLN A 75 -8.86 -12.31 -4.05
CA GLN A 75 -8.91 -12.87 -5.39
C GLN A 75 -9.45 -14.31 -5.26
N SER A 76 -10.72 -14.53 -5.61
CA SER A 76 -11.25 -15.87 -5.85
C SER A 76 -10.92 -16.23 -7.30
N TRP A 77 -10.12 -17.29 -7.49
CA TRP A 77 -9.87 -17.89 -8.80
C TRP A 77 -11.15 -18.48 -9.39
#